data_AF-A0A963GG25-F1
#
_entry.id   AF-A0A963GG25-F1
#
_cell.length_a   1.000
_cell.length_b   1.000
_cell.length_c   1.000
_cell.angle_alpha   90.00
_cell.angle_beta   90.00
_cell.angle_gamma   90.00
#
_symmetry.space_group_name_H-M   'P 1'
#
loop_
_entity.id
_entity.type
_entity.pdbx_description
1 polymer ?
#
loop_
_entity_poly.entity_id
_entity_poly.type
_entity_poly.pdbx_seq_one_letter_code
_entity_poly.pdbx_strand_id
1 'polypeptide(L)'
;MRYALILSAALAAPAHAQHASLFFDGCVDAAGRPVRAVADASQRQFVRIANEGGRPALLYNPDVLPRRRDVTRGFLFAQACARLNLGMRSESVSLADAHRADCWGLETLRRSQWIVDPAGVAALEADLHLDADEWARLPGPERRFDFASCRREAIRLPSAARAEGDRRALNACLHGCGDRLFRCQDGALREAGECMQAFDACEAACGR
;
A
#
# COMPACT_ATOMS: atom_id res chain seq x y z
N MET A 1 -22.13 -53.53 34.51
CA MET A 1 -21.98 -52.07 34.41
C MET A 1 -20.63 -51.77 33.77
N ARG A 2 -20.61 -51.32 32.51
CA ARG A 2 -19.40 -50.95 31.77
C ARG A 2 -19.39 -49.42 31.65
N TYR A 3 -18.47 -48.75 32.32
CA TYR A 3 -18.26 -47.30 32.21
C TYR A 3 -17.53 -47.01 30.89
N ALA A 4 -18.17 -46.29 29.98
CA ALA A 4 -17.53 -45.76 28.78
C ALA A 4 -16.98 -44.36 29.09
N LEU A 5 -15.66 -44.25 29.21
CA LEU A 5 -14.92 -42.99 29.22
C LEU A 5 -14.92 -42.41 27.81
N ILE A 6 -15.67 -41.34 27.60
CA ILE A 6 -15.63 -40.56 26.36
C ILE A 6 -14.46 -39.58 26.47
N LEU A 7 -13.38 -39.84 25.71
CA LEU A 7 -12.28 -38.90 25.53
C LEU A 7 -12.75 -37.73 24.65
N SER A 8 -12.88 -36.55 25.25
CA SER A 8 -13.09 -35.30 24.54
C SER A 8 -11.81 -34.89 23.81
N ALA A 9 -11.72 -35.18 22.51
CA ALA A 9 -10.68 -34.64 21.64
C ALA A 9 -10.93 -33.14 21.44
N ALA A 10 -10.18 -32.30 22.15
CA ALA A 10 -10.12 -30.87 21.89
C ALA A 10 -9.46 -30.65 20.52
N LEU A 11 -10.27 -30.44 19.49
CA LEU A 11 -9.83 -29.91 18.20
C LEU A 11 -9.31 -28.49 18.42
N ALA A 12 -8.00 -28.36 18.62
CA ALA A 12 -7.31 -27.09 18.51
C ALA A 12 -7.41 -26.63 17.05
N ALA A 13 -8.36 -25.75 16.76
CA ALA A 13 -8.39 -25.05 15.48
C ALA A 13 -7.07 -24.28 15.33
N PRO A 14 -6.37 -24.38 14.19
CA PRO A 14 -5.17 -23.58 13.98
C PRO A 14 -5.61 -22.13 13.95
N ALA A 15 -5.17 -21.36 14.94
CA ALA A 15 -5.25 -19.92 14.92
C ALA A 15 -4.48 -19.47 13.67
N HIS A 16 -5.20 -19.16 12.59
CA HIS A 16 -4.62 -18.43 11.49
C HIS A 16 -4.31 -17.07 12.10
N ALA A 17 -3.04 -16.86 12.44
CA ALA A 17 -2.53 -15.55 12.75
C ALA A 17 -2.96 -14.67 11.57
N GLN A 18 -3.94 -13.80 11.82
CA GLN A 18 -4.27 -12.73 10.92
C GLN A 18 -2.99 -11.91 10.87
N HIS A 19 -2.15 -12.17 9.86
CA HIS A 19 -1.09 -11.25 9.49
C HIS A 19 -1.85 -9.99 9.12
N ALA A 20 -2.00 -9.09 10.10
CA ALA A 20 -2.53 -7.77 9.87
C ALA A 20 -1.78 -7.26 8.65
N SER A 21 -2.51 -6.83 7.62
CA SER A 21 -1.88 -6.23 6.45
C SER A 21 -1.10 -5.01 6.96
N LEU A 22 0.20 -5.20 7.21
CA LEU A 22 1.13 -4.15 7.63
C LEU A 22 1.38 -3.14 6.49
N PHE A 23 0.71 -3.34 5.35
CA PHE A 23 1.03 -2.72 4.08
C PHE A 23 -0.16 -1.89 3.60
N PHE A 24 0.15 -0.67 3.20
CA PHE A 24 -0.80 0.22 2.57
C PHE A 24 -1.27 -0.39 1.24
N ASP A 25 -2.57 -0.67 1.13
CA ASP A 25 -3.18 -0.94 -0.17
C ASP A 25 -3.05 0.33 -1.02
N GLY A 26 -2.38 0.24 -2.19
CA GLY A 26 -2.28 1.36 -3.12
C GLY A 26 -0.88 1.79 -3.54
N CYS A 27 0.14 0.92 -3.43
CA CYS A 27 1.41 1.22 -4.09
C CYS A 27 1.23 1.27 -5.62
N VAL A 28 1.75 2.32 -6.26
CA VAL A 28 1.73 2.46 -7.73
C VAL A 28 3.10 2.83 -8.27
N ASP A 29 3.42 2.34 -9.47
CA ASP A 29 4.65 2.69 -10.17
C ASP A 29 4.59 4.11 -10.77
N ALA A 30 5.69 4.57 -11.37
CA ALA A 30 5.76 5.87 -12.02
C ALA A 30 4.74 6.09 -13.17
N ALA A 31 4.14 5.03 -13.70
CA ALA A 31 3.07 5.10 -14.71
C ALA A 31 1.68 5.05 -14.06
N GLY A 32 1.58 5.10 -12.74
CA GLY A 32 0.32 5.03 -12.00
C GLY A 32 -0.27 3.61 -11.93
N ARG A 33 0.48 2.57 -12.31
CA ARG A 33 -0.03 1.20 -12.31
C ARG A 33 0.14 0.57 -10.94
N PRO A 34 -0.85 -0.20 -10.45
CA PRO A 34 -0.74 -0.92 -9.19
C PRO A 34 0.49 -1.84 -9.16
N VAL A 35 1.22 -1.78 -8.06
CA VAL A 35 2.37 -2.65 -7.77
C VAL A 35 1.92 -3.67 -6.74
N ARG A 36 2.18 -4.95 -7.02
CA ARG A 36 1.91 -6.02 -6.06
C ARG A 36 2.96 -6.04 -4.96
N ALA A 37 2.50 -6.24 -3.73
CA ALA A 37 3.33 -6.59 -2.58
C ALA A 37 3.23 -8.10 -2.36
N VAL A 38 4.35 -8.81 -2.32
CA VAL A 38 4.39 -10.27 -2.14
C VAL A 38 5.32 -10.60 -0.99
N ALA A 39 4.82 -11.39 -0.05
CA ALA A 39 5.64 -11.94 1.02
C ALA A 39 6.61 -12.97 0.46
N ASP A 40 7.89 -12.82 0.78
CA ASP A 40 8.95 -13.77 0.48
C ASP A 40 9.81 -13.90 1.74
N ALA A 41 9.60 -14.97 2.50
CA ALA A 41 10.35 -15.24 3.72
C ALA A 41 11.76 -15.79 3.46
N SER A 42 12.08 -16.12 2.20
CA SER A 42 13.38 -16.72 1.84
C SER A 42 14.47 -15.67 1.58
N GLN A 43 14.08 -14.44 1.26
CA GLN A 43 15.04 -13.37 0.98
C GLN A 43 15.67 -12.81 2.26
N ARG A 44 16.87 -12.23 2.13
CA ARG A 44 17.59 -11.63 3.25
C ARG A 44 17.19 -10.18 3.53
N GLN A 45 16.65 -9.47 2.55
CA GLN A 45 16.29 -8.06 2.68
C GLN A 45 14.88 -7.92 3.26
N PHE A 46 14.63 -6.83 3.98
CA PHE A 46 13.28 -6.54 4.49
C PHE A 46 12.30 -6.27 3.36
N VAL A 47 12.70 -5.46 2.39
CA VAL A 47 11.92 -5.15 1.19
C VAL A 47 12.85 -4.87 0.02
N ARG A 48 12.50 -5.35 -1.16
CA ARG A 48 13.24 -5.04 -2.41
C ARG A 48 12.29 -4.89 -3.59
N ILE A 49 12.78 -4.25 -4.63
CA ILE A 49 12.06 -4.11 -5.90
C ILE A 49 12.45 -5.29 -6.79
N ALA A 50 11.46 -6.05 -7.24
CA ALA A 50 11.65 -7.15 -8.17
C ALA A 50 10.95 -6.85 -9.50
N ASN A 51 11.38 -7.57 -10.54
CA ASN A 51 10.67 -7.63 -11.81
C ASN A 51 10.07 -9.03 -11.96
N GLU A 52 8.75 -9.12 -11.89
CA GLU A 52 8.00 -10.36 -12.09
C GLU A 52 7.22 -10.26 -13.41
N GLY A 53 7.61 -11.07 -14.40
CA GLY A 53 6.90 -11.10 -15.70
C GLY A 53 6.85 -9.75 -16.42
N GLY A 54 7.90 -8.93 -16.29
CA GLY A 54 7.98 -7.60 -16.93
C GLY A 54 7.29 -6.47 -16.13
N ARG A 55 6.76 -6.75 -14.94
CA ARG A 55 6.12 -5.77 -14.07
C ARG A 55 6.88 -5.61 -12.75
N PRO A 56 7.01 -4.38 -12.23
CA PRO A 56 7.58 -4.18 -10.91
C PRO A 56 6.69 -4.80 -9.82
N ALA A 57 7.33 -5.44 -8.84
CA ALA A 57 6.71 -5.96 -7.62
C ALA A 57 7.57 -5.57 -6.41
N LEU A 58 6.95 -5.43 -5.25
CA LEU A 58 7.64 -5.32 -3.97
C LEU A 58 7.65 -6.69 -3.30
N LEU A 59 8.84 -7.24 -3.12
CA LEU A 59 9.00 -8.47 -2.34
C LEU A 59 9.44 -8.06 -0.93
N TYR A 60 8.72 -8.51 0.09
CA TYR A 60 9.04 -8.20 1.48
C TYR A 60 9.21 -9.46 2.33
N ASN A 61 10.13 -9.44 3.30
CA ASN A 61 10.29 -10.52 4.27
C ASN A 61 9.73 -10.07 5.63
N PRO A 62 8.63 -10.67 6.12
CA PRO A 62 8.04 -10.30 7.41
C PRO A 62 8.96 -10.62 8.61
N ASP A 63 9.87 -11.58 8.47
CA ASP A 63 10.75 -12.06 9.54
C ASP A 63 12.04 -11.24 9.68
N VAL A 64 12.28 -10.31 8.77
CA VAL A 64 13.45 -9.42 8.79
C VAL A 64 13.13 -8.12 9.54
N LEU A 65 14.10 -7.64 10.32
CA LEU A 65 13.95 -6.50 11.24
C LEU A 65 12.83 -6.69 12.30
N PRO A 66 12.74 -7.85 12.98
CA PRO A 66 11.62 -8.16 13.87
C PRO A 66 11.58 -7.30 15.14
N ARG A 67 12.69 -6.64 15.48
CA ARG A 67 12.78 -5.73 16.63
C ARG A 67 12.24 -4.32 16.33
N ARG A 68 11.98 -4.00 15.06
CA ARG A 68 11.48 -2.69 14.64
C ARG A 68 9.98 -2.62 14.80
N ARG A 69 9.48 -1.45 15.22
CA ARG A 69 8.04 -1.23 15.38
C ARG A 69 7.34 -1.34 14.03
N ASP A 70 6.05 -1.67 14.05
CA ASP A 70 5.26 -1.81 12.83
C ASP A 70 5.23 -0.51 12.01
N VAL A 71 5.18 0.66 12.65
CA VAL A 71 5.26 1.96 11.96
C VAL A 71 6.58 2.12 11.21
N THR A 72 7.69 1.66 11.77
CA THR A 72 9.02 1.71 11.15
C THR A 72 9.13 0.75 9.97
N ARG A 73 8.60 -0.48 10.12
CA ARG A 73 8.52 -1.47 9.04
C ARG A 73 7.61 -0.96 7.91
N GLY A 74 6.48 -0.35 8.26
CA GLY A 74 5.57 0.31 7.33
C GLY A 74 6.23 1.49 6.59
N PHE A 75 7.04 2.30 7.29
CA PHE A 75 7.84 3.37 6.67
C PHE A 75 8.83 2.84 5.64
N LEU A 76 9.60 1.81 5.98
CA LEU A 76 10.58 1.20 5.07
C LEU A 76 9.89 0.60 3.83
N PHE A 77 8.71 0.00 4.01
CA PHE A 77 7.89 -0.45 2.90
C PHE A 77 7.38 0.71 2.04
N ALA A 78 6.88 1.78 2.66
CA ALA A 78 6.42 2.99 1.96
C ALA A 78 7.55 3.69 1.20
N GLN A 79 8.78 3.71 1.72
CA GLN A 79 9.96 4.20 1.03
C GLN A 79 10.29 3.35 -0.20
N ALA A 80 10.18 2.01 -0.12
CA ALA A 80 10.36 1.15 -1.29
C ALA A 80 9.29 1.39 -2.36
N CYS A 81 8.04 1.62 -1.94
CA CYS A 81 6.99 2.06 -2.86
C CYS A 81 7.28 3.42 -3.48
N ALA A 82 7.78 4.38 -2.69
CA ALA A 82 8.16 5.70 -3.19
C ALA A 82 9.18 5.60 -4.31
N ARG A 83 10.18 4.72 -4.17
CA ARG A 83 11.19 4.47 -5.21
C ARG A 83 10.53 4.05 -6.52
N LEU A 84 9.57 3.11 -6.47
CA LEU A 84 8.82 2.70 -7.67
C LEU A 84 7.99 3.83 -8.27
N ASN A 85 7.32 4.62 -7.43
CA ASN A 85 6.53 5.78 -7.84
C ASN A 85 7.38 6.87 -8.51
N LEU A 86 8.61 7.05 -8.02
CA LEU A 86 9.58 8.02 -8.54
C LEU A 86 10.41 7.47 -9.71
N GLY A 87 10.14 6.23 -10.17
CA GLY A 87 10.86 5.59 -11.28
C GLY A 87 12.25 5.04 -10.92
N MET A 88 12.61 5.01 -9.63
CA MET A 88 13.89 4.53 -9.11
C MET A 88 13.87 3.01 -8.96
N ARG A 89 14.22 2.29 -10.03
CA ARG A 89 14.22 0.80 -10.03
C ARG A 89 15.57 0.17 -9.67
N SER A 90 16.65 0.95 -9.67
CA SER A 90 17.98 0.47 -9.29
C SER A 90 18.05 0.21 -7.79
N GLU A 91 18.78 -0.82 -7.38
CA GLU A 91 19.12 -1.05 -5.96
C GLU A 91 20.14 -0.04 -5.44
N SER A 92 21.03 0.44 -6.33
CA SER A 92 21.92 1.57 -6.02
C SER A 92 21.22 2.89 -6.37
N VAL A 93 20.73 3.58 -5.35
CA VAL A 93 20.18 4.94 -5.44
C VAL A 93 21.16 5.94 -4.84
N SER A 94 21.17 7.17 -5.34
CA SER A 94 21.97 8.25 -4.75
C SER A 94 21.43 8.63 -3.36
N LEU A 95 22.25 9.26 -2.52
CA LEU A 95 21.79 9.78 -1.23
C LEU A 95 20.62 10.76 -1.38
N ALA A 96 20.63 11.59 -2.43
CA ALA A 96 19.56 12.53 -2.72
C ALA A 96 18.25 11.82 -3.11
N ASP A 97 18.33 10.76 -3.92
CA ASP A 97 17.15 9.98 -4.30
C ASP A 97 16.60 9.16 -3.13
N ALA A 98 17.49 8.63 -2.29
CA ALA A 98 17.12 7.95 -1.06
C ALA A 98 16.36 8.90 -0.11
N HIS A 99 16.87 10.13 0.07
CA HIS A 99 16.20 11.18 0.85
C HIS A 99 14.85 11.58 0.27
N ARG A 100 14.73 11.73 -1.06
CA ARG A 100 13.44 11.98 -1.72
C ARG A 100 12.44 10.85 -1.46
N ALA A 101 12.88 9.59 -1.50
CA ALA A 101 12.04 8.45 -1.18
C ALA A 101 11.63 8.43 0.30
N ASP A 102 12.51 8.87 1.22
CA ASP A 102 12.21 9.00 2.66
C ASP A 102 11.09 10.02 2.90
N CYS A 103 11.18 11.20 2.29
CA CYS A 103 10.16 12.22 2.44
C CYS A 103 8.79 11.79 1.91
N TRP A 104 8.78 11.06 0.78
CA TRP A 104 7.54 10.50 0.24
C TRP A 104 6.98 9.37 1.14
N GLY A 105 7.86 8.52 1.69
CA GLY A 105 7.50 7.47 2.63
C GLY A 105 6.84 8.05 3.90
N LEU A 106 7.45 9.08 4.49
CA LEU A 106 6.88 9.80 5.64
C LEU A 106 5.49 10.38 5.32
N GLU A 107 5.35 11.02 4.16
CA GLU A 107 4.07 11.60 3.75
C GLU A 107 2.99 10.52 3.55
N THR A 108 3.38 9.33 3.09
CA THR A 108 2.45 8.19 2.99
C THR A 108 1.93 7.78 4.36
N LEU A 109 2.81 7.65 5.35
CA LEU A 109 2.41 7.34 6.73
C LEU A 109 1.46 8.39 7.30
N ARG A 110 1.69 9.67 7.00
CA ARG A 110 0.81 10.78 7.41
C ARG A 110 -0.56 10.70 6.75
N ARG A 111 -0.61 10.50 5.43
CA ARG A 111 -1.88 10.37 4.68
C ARG A 111 -2.70 9.17 5.14
N SER A 112 -2.03 8.09 5.50
CA SER A 112 -2.66 6.88 6.03
C SER A 112 -2.91 6.93 7.53
N GLN A 113 -2.64 8.07 8.19
CA GLN A 113 -2.88 8.31 9.62
C GLN A 113 -2.11 7.38 10.57
N TRP A 114 -1.02 6.76 10.10
CA TRP A 114 -0.11 5.98 10.94
C TRP A 114 0.78 6.88 11.81
N ILE A 115 1.01 8.11 11.35
CA ILE A 115 1.65 9.18 12.13
C ILE A 115 0.81 10.44 11.99
N VAL A 116 0.26 10.90 13.10
CA VAL A 116 -0.66 12.05 13.14
C VAL A 116 -0.01 13.32 13.67
N ASP A 117 1.01 13.19 14.52
CA ASP A 117 1.61 14.29 15.25
C ASP A 117 3.15 14.31 15.15
N PRO A 118 3.81 15.42 15.54
CA PRO A 118 5.26 15.51 15.53
C PRO A 118 5.98 14.52 16.44
N ALA A 119 5.36 14.07 17.54
CA ALA A 119 5.97 13.11 18.45
C ALA A 119 6.07 11.71 17.79
N GLY A 120 5.07 11.32 16.99
CA GLY A 120 5.13 10.12 16.18
C GLY A 120 6.26 10.14 15.14
N VAL A 121 6.53 11.32 14.53
CA VAL A 121 7.67 11.50 13.62
C VAL A 121 9.00 11.33 14.36
N ALA A 122 9.16 12.01 15.50
CA ALA A 122 10.38 11.90 16.30
C ALA A 122 10.61 10.46 16.80
N ALA A 123 9.53 9.77 17.18
CA ALA A 123 9.61 8.37 17.57
C ALA A 123 10.03 7.49 16.39
N LEU A 124 9.53 7.75 15.16
CA LEU A 124 9.96 7.05 13.95
C LEU A 124 11.46 7.25 13.68
N GLU A 125 11.97 8.49 13.75
CA GLU A 125 13.41 8.77 13.58
C GLU A 125 14.27 8.06 14.63
N ALA A 126 13.83 8.06 15.89
CA ALA A 126 14.52 7.35 16.96
C ALA A 126 14.64 5.85 16.67
N ASP A 127 13.56 5.22 16.21
CA ASP A 127 13.54 3.79 15.86
C ASP A 127 14.22 3.46 14.52
N LEU A 128 14.55 4.46 13.71
CA LEU A 128 15.35 4.31 12.49
C LEU A 128 16.86 4.44 12.74
N HIS A 129 17.30 4.46 14.00
CA HIS A 129 18.70 4.22 14.34
C HIS A 129 19.00 2.72 14.18
N LEU A 130 19.50 2.38 13.00
CA LEU A 130 19.85 1.02 12.60
C LEU A 130 21.34 0.76 12.82
N ASP A 131 21.68 -0.46 13.22
CA ASP A 131 23.05 -0.95 13.21
C ASP A 131 23.49 -1.38 11.79
N ALA A 132 24.77 -1.72 11.64
CA ALA A 132 25.33 -2.12 10.35
C ALA A 132 24.69 -3.41 9.77
N ASP A 133 24.31 -4.35 10.64
CA ASP A 133 23.69 -5.61 10.22
C ASP A 133 22.27 -5.39 9.72
N GLU A 134 21.53 -4.46 10.35
CA GLU A 134 20.20 -4.04 9.93
C GLU A 134 20.25 -3.21 8.65
N TRP A 135 21.23 -2.32 8.49
CA TRP A 135 21.46 -1.60 7.24
C TRP A 135 21.73 -2.56 6.07
N ALA A 136 22.47 -3.64 6.29
CA ALA A 136 22.70 -4.66 5.28
C ALA A 136 21.42 -5.40 4.83
N ARG A 137 20.30 -5.25 5.57
CA ARG A 137 18.98 -5.79 5.19
C ARG A 137 18.13 -4.82 4.38
N LEU A 138 18.59 -3.58 4.20
CA LEU A 138 17.87 -2.53 3.50
C LEU A 138 18.50 -2.23 2.14
N PRO A 139 17.69 -1.81 1.16
CA PRO A 139 18.22 -1.29 -0.09
C PRO A 139 18.67 0.17 0.04
N GLY A 140 19.62 0.56 -0.82
CA GLY A 140 20.16 1.91 -0.85
C GLY A 140 21.26 2.18 0.20
N PRO A 141 21.75 3.43 0.25
CA PRO A 141 22.87 3.80 1.11
C PRO A 141 22.46 3.98 2.57
N GLU A 142 23.36 3.60 3.48
CA GLU A 142 23.30 3.98 4.89
C GLU A 142 23.29 5.50 5.03
N ARG A 143 22.40 6.01 5.89
CA ARG A 143 22.22 7.44 6.12
C ARG A 143 21.44 7.72 7.40
N ARG A 144 21.44 8.98 7.83
CA ARG A 144 20.49 9.44 8.85
C ARG A 144 19.18 9.83 8.19
N PHE A 145 18.07 9.53 8.86
CA PHE A 145 16.76 10.01 8.50
C PHE A 145 16.56 11.38 9.15
N ASP A 146 16.41 12.42 8.33
CA ASP A 146 16.12 13.79 8.76
C ASP A 146 14.80 14.21 8.12
N PHE A 147 13.69 13.97 8.81
CA PHE A 147 12.35 14.31 8.34
C PHE A 147 12.03 15.79 8.52
N ALA A 148 12.79 16.52 9.35
CA ALA A 148 12.64 17.97 9.45
C ALA A 148 13.06 18.67 8.15
N SER A 149 14.04 18.09 7.43
CA SER A 149 14.47 18.56 6.11
C SER A 149 13.51 18.23 4.97
N CYS A 150 12.51 17.36 5.21
CA CYS A 150 11.47 17.08 4.23
C CYS A 150 10.60 18.32 4.05
N ARG A 151 10.86 19.06 2.98
CA ARG A 151 9.95 20.12 2.55
C ARG A 151 8.58 19.48 2.37
N ARG A 152 7.52 20.15 2.84
CA ARG A 152 6.18 19.95 2.30
C ARG A 152 6.22 20.41 0.85
N GLU A 153 6.82 19.61 -0.03
CA GLU A 153 6.69 19.80 -1.46
C GLU A 153 5.20 19.68 -1.73
N ALA A 154 4.58 20.83 -2.06
CA ALA A 154 3.26 20.84 -2.64
C ALA A 154 3.28 19.82 -3.76
N ILE A 155 2.54 18.73 -3.55
CA ILE A 155 2.56 17.52 -4.36
C ILE A 155 2.48 17.95 -5.83
N ARG A 156 3.60 17.89 -6.57
CA ARG A 156 3.53 17.85 -8.03
C ARG A 156 3.11 16.43 -8.37
N LEU A 157 1.80 16.23 -8.36
CA LEU A 157 1.15 15.03 -8.88
C LEU A 157 1.69 14.77 -10.31
N PRO A 158 2.09 13.53 -10.63
CA PRO A 158 2.47 13.18 -12.00
C PRO A 158 1.31 13.56 -12.94
N SER A 159 1.54 14.54 -13.82
CA SER A 159 0.54 15.15 -14.72
C SER A 159 -0.89 15.19 -14.15
N ALA A 160 -1.08 15.89 -13.03
CA ALA A 160 -2.39 16.08 -12.38
C ALA A 160 -3.50 16.41 -13.38
N ALA A 161 -3.19 17.24 -14.40
CA ALA A 161 -4.15 17.67 -15.41
C ALA A 161 -4.75 16.52 -16.24
N ARG A 162 -3.98 15.47 -16.55
CA ARG A 162 -4.47 14.32 -17.33
C ARG A 162 -5.26 13.36 -16.44
N ALA A 163 -4.72 13.01 -15.28
CA ALA A 163 -5.39 12.13 -14.32
C ALA A 163 -6.66 12.75 -13.69
N GLU A 164 -6.72 14.07 -13.55
CA GLU A 164 -7.91 14.79 -13.08
C GLU A 164 -8.96 14.93 -14.19
N GLY A 165 -8.54 15.06 -15.47
CA GLY A 165 -9.43 14.96 -16.62
C GLY A 165 -10.07 13.57 -16.70
N ASP A 166 -9.25 12.52 -16.64
CA ASP A 166 -9.69 11.13 -16.68
C ASP A 166 -10.59 10.79 -15.47
N ARG A 167 -10.27 11.30 -14.27
CA ARG A 167 -11.08 11.10 -13.06
C ARG A 167 -12.37 11.91 -13.05
N ARG A 168 -12.37 13.15 -13.57
CA ARG A 168 -13.61 13.93 -13.77
C ARG A 168 -14.53 13.24 -14.77
N ALA A 169 -13.97 12.73 -15.87
CA ALA A 169 -14.73 12.00 -16.88
C ALA A 169 -15.33 10.70 -16.32
N LEU A 170 -14.54 9.93 -15.55
CA LEU A 170 -15.00 8.73 -14.88
C LEU A 170 -16.12 9.04 -13.87
N ASN A 171 -15.93 10.04 -13.01
CA ASN A 171 -16.94 10.44 -12.03
C ASN A 171 -18.23 10.91 -12.70
N ALA A 172 -18.14 11.71 -13.77
CA ALA A 172 -19.32 12.15 -14.52
C ALA A 172 -20.07 10.97 -15.16
N CYS A 173 -19.34 9.98 -15.68
CA CYS A 173 -19.92 8.75 -16.22
C CYS A 173 -20.69 7.97 -15.15
N LEU A 174 -20.04 7.72 -14.00
CA LEU A 174 -20.64 6.99 -12.88
C LEU A 174 -21.86 7.72 -12.29
N HIS A 175 -21.80 9.05 -12.15
CA HIS A 175 -22.96 9.86 -11.76
C HIS A 175 -24.11 9.72 -12.75
N GLY A 176 -23.83 9.75 -14.06
CA GLY A 176 -24.85 9.54 -15.09
C GLY A 176 -25.46 8.13 -15.08
N CYS A 177 -24.70 7.10 -14.70
CA CYS A 177 -25.22 5.75 -14.47
C CYS A 177 -26.12 5.71 -13.22
N GLY A 178 -25.70 6.34 -12.13
CA GLY A 178 -26.47 6.47 -10.89
C GLY A 178 -27.80 7.21 -11.07
N ASP A 179 -27.81 8.32 -11.82
CA ASP A 179 -29.03 9.08 -12.13
C ASP A 179 -30.04 8.24 -12.93
N ARG A 180 -29.56 7.38 -13.82
CA ARG A 180 -30.42 6.45 -14.57
C ARG A 180 -30.98 5.36 -13.67
N LEU A 181 -30.15 4.79 -12.80
CA LEU A 181 -30.61 3.81 -11.80
C LEU A 181 -31.69 4.42 -10.90
N PHE A 182 -31.46 5.63 -10.39
CA PHE A 182 -32.40 6.34 -9.54
C PHE A 182 -33.74 6.56 -10.25
N ARG A 183 -33.74 7.09 -11.49
CA ARG A 183 -34.97 7.27 -12.29
C ARG A 183 -35.65 5.96 -12.69
N CYS A 184 -34.87 4.90 -12.94
CA CYS A 184 -35.41 3.56 -13.25
C CYS A 184 -36.19 2.99 -12.07
N GLN A 185 -35.66 3.18 -10.86
CA GLN A 185 -36.31 2.75 -9.61
C GLN A 185 -37.50 3.65 -9.23
N ASP A 186 -37.45 4.94 -9.55
CA ASP A 186 -38.53 5.91 -9.28
C ASP A 186 -39.76 5.69 -10.19
N GLY A 187 -39.58 5.11 -11.38
CA GLY A 187 -40.65 4.87 -12.35
C GLY A 187 -41.30 3.48 -12.33
N ALA A 188 -40.68 2.48 -11.69
CA ALA A 188 -41.16 1.10 -11.76
C ALA A 188 -40.95 0.32 -10.46
N LEU A 189 -42.06 -0.06 -9.81
CA LEU A 189 -42.12 -1.17 -8.85
C LEU A 189 -41.94 -2.56 -9.53
N ARG A 190 -41.44 -2.61 -10.76
CA ARG A 190 -41.25 -3.84 -11.51
C ARG A 190 -39.82 -3.88 -12.04
N GLU A 191 -39.08 -4.80 -11.43
CA GLU A 191 -37.79 -5.34 -11.88
C GLU A 191 -36.54 -4.54 -11.48
N ALA A 192 -36.37 -4.38 -10.17
CA ALA A 192 -35.11 -3.90 -9.56
C ALA A 192 -33.85 -4.63 -10.09
N GLY A 193 -33.99 -5.89 -10.53
CA GLY A 193 -32.92 -6.66 -11.16
C GLY A 193 -32.50 -6.17 -12.55
N GLU A 194 -33.45 -5.70 -13.37
CA GLU A 194 -33.15 -5.17 -14.70
C GLU A 194 -32.50 -3.78 -14.60
N CYS A 195 -32.99 -2.92 -13.70
CA CYS A 195 -32.37 -1.61 -13.44
C CYS A 195 -30.93 -1.77 -12.92
N MET A 196 -30.68 -2.76 -12.05
CA MET A 196 -29.34 -3.03 -11.55
C MET A 196 -28.42 -3.59 -12.64
N GLN A 197 -28.88 -4.54 -13.46
CA GLN A 197 -28.11 -5.04 -14.61
C GLN A 197 -27.74 -3.92 -15.60
N ALA A 198 -28.67 -2.99 -15.85
CA ALA A 198 -28.42 -1.83 -16.70
C ALA A 198 -27.39 -0.87 -16.09
N PHE A 199 -27.38 -0.72 -14.76
CA PHE A 199 -26.36 0.03 -14.04
C PHE A 199 -24.99 -0.65 -14.16
N ASP A 200 -24.89 -1.95 -13.89
CA ASP A 200 -23.63 -2.71 -13.97
C ASP A 200 -23.02 -2.66 -15.38
N ALA A 201 -23.87 -2.75 -16.42
CA ALA A 201 -23.45 -2.61 -17.81
C ALA A 201 -22.94 -1.19 -18.13
N CYS A 202 -23.56 -0.17 -17.54
CA CYS A 202 -23.15 1.23 -17.68
C CYS A 202 -21.81 1.50 -16.98
N GLU A 203 -21.64 1.02 -15.75
CA GLU A 203 -20.39 1.11 -15.00
C GLU A 203 -19.24 0.41 -15.73
N ALA A 204 -19.48 -0.79 -16.26
CA ALA A 204 -18.47 -1.55 -17.02
C ALA A 204 -18.07 -0.89 -18.36
N ALA A 205 -18.81 0.11 -18.82
CA ALA A 205 -18.48 0.93 -19.98
C ALA A 205 -17.72 2.23 -19.61
N CYS A 206 -17.75 2.64 -18.34
CA CYS A 206 -16.99 3.80 -17.88
C CYS A 206 -15.48 3.46 -17.80
N GLY A 207 -14.65 4.22 -18.53
CA GLY A 207 -13.19 4.06 -18.53
C GLY A 207 -12.63 3.12 -19.61
N ARG A 208 -13.40 2.79 -20.64
CA ARG A 208 -12.90 2.25 -21.91
C ARG A 208 -12.57 3.34 -22.92
#